data_AF-A0A6N2R3Y1-F1
#
_entry.id   AF-A0A6N2R3Y1-F1
#
_cell.length_a   1.000
_cell.length_b   1.000
_cell.length_c   1.000
_cell.angle_alpha   90.00
_cell.angle_beta   90.00
_cell.angle_gamma   90.00
#
_symmetry.space_group_name_H-M   'P 1'
#
loop_
_entity.id
_entity.type
_entity.pdbx_description
1 polymer ?
#
loop_
_entity_poly.entity_id
_entity_poly.type
_entity_poly.pdbx_seq_one_letter_code
_entity_poly.pdbx_strand_id
1 'polypeptide(L)' 'MKDNFTKALIYESQGLFLDASKIFEEILKNYPDDEKAKLCLKRVLKKLKNPMLELFLSSDKKDNEKFKRWLVDI' A
#
# COMPACT_ATOMS: atom_id res chain seq x y z
N MET A 1 4.31 -19.02 10.78
CA MET A 1 4.56 -18.26 9.52
C MET A 1 3.55 -18.62 8.42
N LYS A 2 3.43 -19.90 7.98
CA LYS A 2 2.57 -20.31 6.85
C LYS A 2 1.10 -19.83 6.95
N ASP A 3 0.49 -19.93 8.12
CA ASP A 3 -0.92 -19.57 8.29
C ASP A 3 -1.14 -18.05 8.16
N ASN A 4 -0.33 -17.24 8.83
CA ASN A 4 -0.39 -15.78 8.72
C ASN A 4 -0.03 -15.29 7.31
N PHE A 5 0.95 -15.92 6.65
CA PHE A 5 1.30 -15.58 5.27
C PHE A 5 0.13 -15.87 4.32
N THR A 6 -0.52 -17.02 4.48
CA THR A 6 -1.69 -17.40 3.69
C THR A 6 -2.86 -16.45 3.95
N LYS A 7 -3.12 -16.09 5.21
CA LYS A 7 -4.14 -15.11 5.60
C LYS A 7 -3.90 -13.74 4.96
N ALA A 8 -2.66 -13.25 4.97
CA ALA A 8 -2.30 -12.00 4.33
C ALA A 8 -2.57 -12.01 2.81
N LEU A 9 -2.27 -13.12 2.14
CA LEU A 9 -2.58 -13.29 0.71
C LEU A 9 -4.08 -13.32 0.42
N ILE A 10 -4.89 -13.95 1.29
CA ILE A 10 -6.35 -13.95 1.17
C ILE A 10 -6.89 -12.53 1.32
N TYR A 11 -6.41 -11.77 2.31
CA TYR A 11 -6.83 -10.38 2.50
C TYR A 11 -6.42 -9.51 1.32
N GLU A 12 -5.22 -9.71 0.78
CA GLU A 12 -4.78 -9.02 -0.44
C GLU A 12 -5.70 -9.33 -1.63
N SER A 13 -6.09 -10.59 -1.85
CA SER A 13 -6.95 -10.97 -2.98
C SER A 13 -8.38 -10.43 -2.85
N GLN A 14 -8.84 -10.20 -1.63
CA GLN A 14 -10.12 -9.55 -1.32
C GLN A 14 -10.06 -8.02 -1.43
N GLY A 15 -8.89 -7.43 -1.69
CA GLY A 15 -8.70 -5.98 -1.73
C GLY A 15 -8.57 -5.34 -0.34
N LEU A 16 -8.47 -6.14 0.72
CA LEU A 16 -8.26 -5.69 2.10
C LEU A 16 -6.79 -5.34 2.35
N PHE A 17 -6.26 -4.40 1.56
CA PHE A 17 -4.83 -4.09 1.52
C PHE A 17 -4.27 -3.60 2.85
N LEU A 18 -5.04 -2.84 3.64
CA LEU A 18 -4.58 -2.34 4.93
C LEU A 18 -4.39 -3.48 5.95
N ASP A 19 -5.28 -4.47 5.95
CA ASP A 19 -5.17 -5.58 6.88
C ASP A 19 -4.12 -6.60 6.41
N ALA A 20 -3.99 -6.80 5.09
CA ALA A 20 -2.89 -7.57 4.53
C ALA A 20 -1.52 -6.97 4.91
N SER A 21 -1.35 -5.63 4.85
CA SER A 21 -0.08 -4.99 5.17
C SER A 21 0.30 -5.19 6.64
N LYS A 22 -0.64 -5.05 7.59
CA LYS A 22 -0.40 -5.30 9.01
C LYS A 22 0.14 -6.71 9.27
N ILE A 23 -0.46 -7.72 8.61
CA ILE A 23 -0.03 -9.11 8.78
C ILE A 23 1.37 -9.32 8.19
N PHE A 24 1.69 -8.74 7.02
CA PHE A 24 3.04 -8.81 6.47
C PHE A 24 4.09 -8.11 7.35
N GLU A 25 3.74 -6.98 7.98
CA GLU A 25 4.61 -6.31 8.96
C GLU A 25 4.85 -7.18 10.20
N GLU A 26 3.82 -7.85 10.73
CA GLU A 26 3.96 -8.80 11.84
C GLU A 26 4.85 -10.00 11.49
N ILE A 27 4.75 -10.50 10.25
CA ILE A 27 5.65 -11.55 9.77
C ILE A 27 7.09 -11.03 9.76
N LEU A 28 7.34 -9.85 9.22
CA LEU A 28 8.68 -9.26 9.13
C LEU A 28 9.28 -8.88 10.50
N LYS A 29 8.47 -8.61 11.52
CA LYS A 29 8.97 -8.46 12.91
C LYS A 29 9.65 -9.72 13.42
N ASN A 30 9.14 -10.89 13.05
CA ASN A 30 9.67 -12.19 13.48
C ASN A 30 10.70 -12.76 12.49
N TYR A 31 10.59 -12.38 11.21
CA TYR A 31 11.43 -12.86 10.12
C TYR A 31 11.89 -11.68 9.25
N PRO A 32 12.83 -10.85 9.74
CA PRO A 32 13.22 -9.61 9.06
C PRO A 32 13.83 -9.83 7.67
N ASP A 33 14.39 -11.01 7.41
CA ASP A 33 15.05 -11.37 6.15
C ASP A 33 14.15 -12.13 5.17
N ASP A 34 12.85 -12.24 5.46
CA ASP A 34 11.88 -12.85 4.54
C ASP A 34 11.63 -11.92 3.34
N GLU A 35 12.43 -12.08 2.29
CA GLU A 35 12.31 -11.34 1.04
C GLU A 35 10.93 -11.48 0.38
N LYS A 36 10.25 -12.62 0.58
CA LYS A 36 8.92 -12.84 0.03
C LYS A 36 7.91 -11.96 0.75
N ALA A 37 7.98 -11.87 2.08
CA ALA A 37 7.14 -10.98 2.88
C ALA A 37 7.43 -9.50 2.56
N LYS A 38 8.69 -9.10 2.40
CA LYS A 38 9.07 -7.74 1.96
C LYS A 38 8.44 -7.38 0.62
N LEU A 39 8.52 -8.29 -0.35
CA LEU A 39 7.96 -8.07 -1.69
C LEU A 39 6.45 -7.95 -1.67
N CYS A 40 5.76 -8.81 -0.90
CA CYS A 40 4.31 -8.74 -0.75
C CYS A 40 3.87 -7.44 -0.05
N LEU A 41 4.54 -7.04 1.03
CA LEU A 41 4.26 -5.77 1.72
C LEU A 41 4.40 -4.58 0.77
N LYS A 42 5.50 -4.52 0.00
CA LYS A 42 5.72 -3.45 -0.99
C LYS A 42 4.59 -3.39 -2.03
N ARG A 43 4.13 -4.55 -2.51
CA ARG A 43 3.03 -4.64 -3.48
C ARG A 43 1.73 -4.12 -2.90
N VAL A 44 1.38 -4.54 -1.68
CA VAL A 44 0.17 -4.13 -0.98
C VAL A 44 0.19 -2.63 -0.64
N LEU A 45 1.30 -2.10 -0.14
CA LEU A 45 1.44 -0.66 0.14
C LEU A 45 1.28 0.18 -1.13
N LYS A 46 1.74 -0.31 -2.29
CA LYS A 46 1.50 0.37 -3.57
C LYS A 46 0.02 0.45 -3.93
N LYS A 47 -0.80 -0.51 -3.51
CA LYS A 47 -2.27 -0.48 -3.71
C LYS A 47 -2.97 0.49 -2.77
N LEU A 48 -2.39 0.75 -1.60
CA LEU A 48 -2.90 1.74 -0.63
C LEU A 48 -2.52 3.18 -1.00
N LYS A 49 -1.50 3.38 -1.83
CA LYS A 49 -1.17 4.70 -2.36
C LYS A 49 -2.32 5.21 -3.22
N ASN A 50 -2.88 6.34 -2.80
CA ASN A 50 -3.81 7.12 -3.60
C ASN A 50 -3.05 8.36 -4.12
N PRO A 51 -2.59 8.37 -5.39
CA PRO A 51 -1.86 9.50 -5.96
C PRO A 51 -2.64 10.81 -5.88
N MET A 52 -3.97 10.73 -5.89
CA MET A 52 -4.86 11.87 -5.75
C MET A 52 -4.76 12.51 -4.36
N LEU A 53 -4.78 11.66 -3.33
CA LEU A 53 -4.64 12.08 -1.95
C LEU A 53 -3.23 12.63 -1.69
N GLU A 54 -2.20 12.00 -2.27
CA GLU A 54 -0.82 12.51 -2.20
C GLU A 54 -0.71 13.92 -2.83
N LEU A 55 -1.33 14.14 -3.98
CA LEU A 55 -1.37 15.46 -4.62
C LEU A 55 -2.16 16.49 -3.80
N PHE A 56 -3.30 16.10 -3.23
CA PHE A 56 -4.15 16.97 -2.41
C PHE A 56 -3.44 17.45 -1.13
N LEU A 57 -2.69 16.57 -0.48
CA LEU A 57 -1.98 16.87 0.76
C LEU A 57 -0.65 17.61 0.54
N SER A 58 -0.18 17.74 -0.71
CA SER A 58 1.09 18.39 -1.03
C SER A 58 1.00 19.91 -0.89
N SER A 59 1.96 20.49 -0.18
CA SER A 59 2.14 21.95 -0.10
C SER A 59 2.91 22.52 -1.30
N ASP A 60 3.39 21.67 -2.22
CA ASP A 60 4.10 22.10 -3.41
C ASP A 60 3.15 22.72 -4.46
N LYS A 61 3.58 23.82 -5.08
CA LYS A 61 2.76 24.54 -6.07
C LYS A 61 2.52 23.70 -7.33
N LYS A 62 3.50 22.92 -7.79
CA LYS A 62 3.36 22.09 -9.01
C LYS A 62 2.40 20.94 -8.78
N ASP A 63 2.42 20.33 -7.59
CA ASP A 63 1.48 19.25 -7.25
C ASP A 63 0.04 19.77 -7.10
N ASN A 64 -0.15 20.96 -6.54
CA ASN A 64 -1.45 21.64 -6.55
C ASN A 64 -1.98 21.88 -7.96
N GLU A 65 -1.12 22.29 -8.91
CA GLU A 65 -1.54 22.46 -10.30
C GLU A 65 -1.88 21.13 -10.99
N LYS A 66 -1.16 20.04 -10.68
CA LYS A 66 -1.53 18.69 -11.16
C LYS A 66 -2.86 18.24 -10.59
N PHE A 67 -3.11 18.47 -9.30
CA PHE A 67 -4.38 18.16 -8.65
C PHE A 67 -5.55 18.88 -9.31
N LYS A 68 -5.41 20.20 -9.54
CA LYS A 68 -6.43 21.01 -10.24
C LYS A 68 -6.71 20.51 -11.65
N ARG A 69 -5.66 20.18 -12.43
CA ARG A 69 -5.83 19.63 -13.78
C ARG A 69 -6.63 18.34 -13.78
N TRP A 70 -6.35 17.44 -12.84
CA TRP A 70 -7.10 16.19 -12.73
C TRP A 70 -8.57 16.41 -12.40
N LEU A 71 -8.92 17.40 -11.57
CA LEU A 71 -10.33 17.71 -11.22
C LEU A 71 -11.18 18.10 -12.44
N VAL A 72 -10.56 18.63 -13.49
CA VAL A 72 -11.26 19.14 -14.69
C VAL A 72 -11.15 18.22 -15.89
N ASP A 73 -10.36 17.14 -15.81
CA ASP A 73 -10.14 16.14 -16.88
C ASP A 73 -11.23 15.03 -16.90
N ILE A 74 -12.46 15.35 -16.47
CA ILE A 74 -13.60 14.42 -16.32
C ILE A 74 -14.55 14.55 -17.51
#